data_AF-A0A161LUG2-F1
#
_entry.id   AF-A0A161LUG2-F1
#
_cell.length_a   1.000
_cell.length_b   1.000
_cell.length_c   1.000
_cell.angle_alpha   90.00
_cell.angle_beta   90.00
_cell.angle_gamma   90.00
#
_symmetry.space_group_name_H-M   'P 1'
#
loop_
_entity.id
_entity.type
_entity.pdbx_description
1 polymer ?
#
loop_
_entity_poly.entity_id
_entity_poly.type
_entity_poly.pdbx_seq_one_letter_code
_entity_poly.pdbx_strand_id
1 'polypeptide(L)'
;MQLTLNKILVTIVVWGLISMQLFAQFDKFCIEFHPSFLTGSKLQVDKADDGYTMCFQSNGINQQCAVPDSFAVVLEDFLSSYQCTNKTMINTILHKSVLQNGDTITEREICIGTDGITVAGEIQFAGQIKPFQFWSPRKNDKNHELVALLFSLMNNSLTDTVIVNYQERLEQYFDFGLGLKKISDKPLQYKLYGGISEDKSKQLLNFFEKLPKNKYVYIDMSNFEGMGTMFDDDFLEVTEEHKHLFWIKCSPIAKKSLERAEIASNRIQ
;
A
#
# COMPACT_ATOMS: atom_id res chain seq x y z
N MET A 1 -1.18 14.08 -57.54
CA MET A 1 -0.91 14.86 -56.30
C MET A 1 -2.10 14.87 -55.32
N GLN A 2 -3.37 14.91 -55.77
CA GLN A 2 -4.53 14.82 -54.87
C GLN A 2 -4.72 13.46 -54.17
N LEU A 3 -4.40 12.35 -54.84
CA LEU A 3 -4.54 11.00 -54.25
C LEU A 3 -3.59 10.74 -53.06
N THR A 4 -2.44 11.39 -53.02
CA THR A 4 -1.45 11.26 -51.93
C THR A 4 -1.85 12.07 -50.70
N LEU A 5 -2.53 13.21 -50.87
CA LEU A 5 -3.01 14.02 -49.76
C LEU A 5 -4.15 13.33 -48.98
N ASN A 6 -5.09 12.69 -49.69
CA ASN A 6 -6.20 11.98 -49.07
C ASN A 6 -5.75 10.75 -48.26
N LYS A 7 -4.70 10.05 -48.70
CA LYS A 7 -4.16 8.91 -47.94
C LYS A 7 -3.51 9.37 -46.63
N ILE A 8 -2.74 10.46 -46.67
CA ILE A 8 -2.09 11.01 -45.47
C ILE A 8 -3.14 11.53 -44.47
N LEU A 9 -4.18 12.22 -44.95
CA LEU A 9 -5.25 12.73 -44.09
C LEU A 9 -6.03 11.59 -43.42
N VAL A 10 -6.34 10.52 -44.16
CA VAL A 10 -7.01 9.33 -43.60
C VAL A 10 -6.12 8.62 -42.60
N THR A 11 -4.81 8.50 -42.84
CA THR A 11 -3.89 7.89 -41.86
C THR A 11 -3.77 8.73 -40.60
N ILE A 12 -3.72 10.06 -40.67
CA ILE A 12 -3.68 10.95 -39.50
C ILE A 12 -5.01 10.89 -38.72
N VAL A 13 -6.15 10.85 -39.40
CA VAL A 13 -7.46 10.73 -38.74
C VAL A 13 -7.63 9.35 -38.11
N VAL A 14 -7.17 8.28 -38.76
CA VAL A 14 -7.20 6.92 -38.19
C VAL A 14 -6.23 6.79 -37.02
N TRP A 15 -5.02 7.35 -37.08
CA TRP A 15 -4.11 7.39 -35.92
C TRP A 15 -4.62 8.29 -34.80
N GLY A 16 -5.26 9.42 -35.13
CA GLY A 16 -5.94 10.30 -34.18
C GLY A 16 -7.10 9.60 -33.48
N LEU A 17 -7.92 8.84 -34.23
CA LEU A 17 -9.04 8.07 -33.71
C LEU A 17 -8.59 6.80 -32.96
N ILE A 18 -7.46 6.20 -33.32
CA ILE A 18 -6.83 5.10 -32.56
C ILE A 18 -6.16 5.63 -31.29
N SER A 19 -5.57 6.84 -31.30
CA SER A 19 -5.12 7.52 -30.08
C SER A 19 -6.27 8.06 -29.21
N MET A 20 -7.46 8.18 -29.80
CA MET A 20 -8.74 8.41 -29.12
C MET A 20 -9.52 7.11 -28.91
N GLN A 21 -8.87 5.93 -28.99
CA GLN A 21 -9.37 4.83 -28.19
C GLN A 21 -9.37 5.34 -26.76
N LEU A 22 -10.57 5.74 -26.33
CA LEU A 22 -10.89 6.06 -24.96
C LEU A 22 -10.15 5.05 -24.10
N PHE A 23 -9.12 5.51 -23.38
CA PHE A 23 -8.67 4.77 -22.23
C PHE A 23 -9.94 4.52 -21.44
N ALA A 24 -10.33 3.26 -21.30
CA ALA A 24 -11.57 2.90 -20.65
C ALA A 24 -11.43 3.35 -19.19
N GLN A 25 -11.91 4.56 -18.90
CA GLN A 25 -11.90 5.13 -17.57
C GLN A 25 -12.85 4.32 -16.72
N PHE A 26 -12.45 3.99 -15.48
CA PHE A 26 -13.37 3.37 -14.55
C PHE A 26 -14.33 4.44 -14.01
N ASP A 27 -15.59 4.07 -13.83
CA ASP A 27 -16.62 4.95 -13.26
C ASP A 27 -16.48 4.99 -11.74
N LYS A 28 -16.16 3.83 -11.15
CA LYS A 28 -16.05 3.63 -9.70
C LYS A 28 -15.10 2.49 -9.37
N PHE A 29 -14.31 2.68 -8.33
CA PHE A 29 -13.47 1.67 -7.72
C PHE A 29 -13.77 1.63 -6.23
N CYS A 30 -13.98 0.43 -5.68
CA CYS A 30 -14.26 0.25 -4.27
C CYS A 30 -13.44 -0.92 -3.74
N ILE A 31 -12.83 -0.74 -2.58
CA ILE A 31 -12.08 -1.78 -1.88
C ILE A 31 -12.34 -1.69 -0.38
N GLU A 32 -12.52 -2.84 0.23
CA GLU A 32 -12.80 -3.03 1.64
C GLU A 32 -11.72 -3.91 2.25
N PHE A 33 -11.24 -3.50 3.41
CA PHE A 33 -10.27 -4.24 4.20
C PHE A 33 -10.96 -4.78 5.44
N HIS A 34 -10.89 -6.09 5.63
CA HIS A 34 -11.48 -6.82 6.75
C HIS A 34 -10.38 -7.54 7.55
N PRO A 35 -9.56 -6.80 8.32
CA PRO A 35 -8.62 -7.39 9.27
C PRO A 35 -9.37 -7.99 10.48
N SER A 36 -8.85 -9.06 11.07
CA SER A 36 -9.46 -9.77 12.21
C SER A 36 -9.33 -9.02 13.54
N PHE A 37 -8.40 -8.06 13.64
CA PHE A 37 -8.08 -7.36 14.89
C PHE A 37 -8.28 -5.83 14.82
N LEU A 38 -8.74 -5.30 13.68
CA LEU A 38 -9.13 -3.90 13.53
C LEU A 38 -10.58 -3.84 13.02
N THR A 39 -11.22 -2.68 13.16
CA THR A 39 -12.47 -2.47 12.44
C THR A 39 -12.20 -2.45 10.94
N GLY A 40 -13.16 -2.98 10.17
CA GLY A 40 -13.09 -2.89 8.71
C GLY A 40 -12.99 -1.45 8.22
N SER A 41 -12.41 -1.28 7.03
CA SER A 41 -12.37 -0.01 6.34
C SER A 41 -12.76 -0.16 4.89
N LYS A 42 -13.17 0.95 4.30
CA LYS A 42 -13.58 1.06 2.91
C LYS A 42 -12.90 2.25 2.28
N LEU A 43 -12.31 2.03 1.11
CA LEU A 43 -11.80 3.07 0.24
C LEU A 43 -12.60 3.05 -1.06
N GLN A 44 -13.19 4.18 -1.41
CA GLN A 44 -13.97 4.35 -2.63
C GLN A 44 -13.34 5.47 -3.46
N VAL A 45 -13.15 5.23 -4.76
CA VAL A 45 -12.71 6.22 -5.73
C VAL A 45 -13.78 6.32 -6.81
N ASP A 46 -14.40 7.49 -6.92
CA ASP A 46 -15.50 7.75 -7.85
C ASP A 46 -15.08 8.78 -8.88
N LYS A 47 -15.50 8.58 -10.13
CA LYS A 47 -15.38 9.59 -11.18
C LYS A 47 -16.29 10.77 -10.87
N ALA A 48 -15.73 11.98 -10.98
CA ALA A 48 -16.42 13.26 -10.84
C ALA A 48 -16.28 14.07 -12.14
N ASP A 49 -16.96 15.21 -12.22
CA ASP A 49 -16.93 16.08 -13.41
C ASP A 49 -15.52 16.62 -13.73
N ASP A 50 -14.69 16.81 -12.69
CA ASP A 50 -13.36 17.40 -12.74
C ASP A 50 -12.23 16.40 -12.44
N GLY A 51 -12.51 15.10 -12.48
CA GLY A 51 -11.50 14.05 -12.28
C GLY A 51 -12.01 12.92 -11.40
N TYR A 52 -11.31 12.64 -10.31
CA TYR A 52 -11.65 11.58 -9.37
C TYR A 52 -11.71 12.10 -7.94
N THR A 53 -12.65 11.59 -7.16
CA THR A 53 -12.71 11.81 -5.72
C THR A 53 -12.48 10.50 -4.99
N MET A 54 -11.81 10.57 -3.85
CA MET A 54 -11.53 9.44 -2.97
C MET A 54 -12.19 9.67 -1.62
N CYS A 55 -12.84 8.64 -1.11
CA CYS A 55 -13.48 8.59 0.20
C CYS A 55 -12.94 7.39 0.98
N PHE A 56 -12.37 7.65 2.16
CA PHE A 56 -11.94 6.62 3.10
C PHE A 56 -12.86 6.61 4.32
N GLN A 57 -13.34 5.42 4.69
CA GLN A 57 -14.27 5.19 5.79
C GLN A 57 -13.77 4.07 6.69
N SER A 58 -13.73 4.31 8.00
CA SER A 58 -13.53 3.28 9.01
C SER A 58 -14.10 3.75 10.34
N ASN A 59 -14.95 2.96 10.99
CA ASN A 59 -15.60 3.21 12.29
C ASN A 59 -15.65 4.67 12.78
N GLY A 60 -16.63 5.43 12.31
CA GLY A 60 -16.84 6.83 12.73
C GLY A 60 -15.86 7.84 12.12
N ILE A 61 -14.91 7.38 11.32
CA ILE A 61 -13.97 8.20 10.55
C ILE A 61 -14.40 8.20 9.09
N ASN A 62 -14.48 9.39 8.51
CA ASN A 62 -14.80 9.60 7.11
C ASN A 62 -13.98 10.79 6.60
N GLN A 63 -13.14 10.56 5.59
CA GLN A 63 -12.40 11.63 4.91
C GLN A 63 -12.57 11.50 3.41
N GLN A 64 -12.91 12.62 2.77
CA GLN A 64 -13.02 12.73 1.33
C GLN A 64 -12.02 13.76 0.81
N CYS A 65 -11.40 13.48 -0.34
CA CYS A 65 -10.47 14.38 -1.01
C CYS A 65 -10.47 14.13 -2.53
N ALA A 66 -9.94 15.08 -3.30
CA ALA A 66 -9.67 14.86 -4.72
C ALA A 66 -8.47 13.91 -4.89
N VAL A 67 -8.53 13.05 -5.90
CA VAL A 67 -7.39 12.22 -6.32
C VAL A 67 -6.51 13.06 -7.24
N PRO A 68 -5.18 13.16 -6.98
CA PRO A 68 -4.30 13.87 -7.89
C PRO A 68 -4.32 13.28 -9.31
N ASP A 69 -4.36 14.12 -10.34
CA ASP A 69 -4.39 13.67 -11.75
C ASP A 69 -3.28 12.68 -12.09
N SER A 70 -2.07 12.94 -11.58
CA SER A 70 -0.92 12.04 -11.77
C SER A 70 -1.18 10.65 -11.21
N PHE A 71 -1.96 10.54 -10.14
CA PHE A 71 -2.33 9.26 -9.54
C PHE A 71 -3.51 8.63 -10.28
N ALA A 72 -4.50 9.43 -10.68
CA ALA A 72 -5.65 8.95 -11.46
C ALA A 72 -5.19 8.20 -12.72
N VAL A 73 -4.23 8.77 -13.48
CA VAL A 73 -3.66 8.14 -14.67
C VAL A 73 -3.02 6.78 -14.36
N VAL A 74 -2.22 6.70 -13.28
CA VAL A 74 -1.56 5.45 -12.87
C VAL A 74 -2.59 4.40 -12.44
N LEU A 75 -3.63 4.82 -11.71
CA LEU A 75 -4.69 3.93 -11.25
C LEU A 75 -5.53 3.41 -12.42
N GLU A 76 -5.90 4.28 -13.37
CA GLU A 76 -6.61 3.88 -14.60
C GLU A 76 -5.81 2.87 -15.42
N ASP A 77 -4.53 3.14 -15.68
CA ASP A 77 -3.65 2.24 -16.42
C ASP A 77 -3.56 0.86 -15.76
N PHE A 78 -3.33 0.84 -14.44
CA PHE A 78 -3.31 -0.39 -13.67
C PHE A 78 -4.64 -1.16 -13.76
N LEU A 79 -5.77 -0.51 -13.47
CA LEU A 79 -7.08 -1.16 -13.41
C LEU A 79 -7.56 -1.64 -14.79
N SER A 80 -7.13 -1.01 -15.88
CA SER A 80 -7.47 -1.41 -17.25
C SER A 80 -6.93 -2.81 -17.61
N SER A 81 -5.76 -3.16 -17.07
CA SER A 81 -5.08 -4.44 -17.28
C SER A 81 -5.28 -5.43 -16.13
N TYR A 82 -5.85 -4.97 -15.01
CA TYR A 82 -6.08 -5.78 -13.82
C TYR A 82 -7.09 -6.90 -14.09
N GLN A 83 -6.60 -8.14 -14.13
CA GLN A 83 -7.45 -9.31 -14.26
C GLN A 83 -7.92 -9.75 -12.88
N CYS A 84 -9.19 -9.49 -12.57
CA CYS A 84 -9.82 -10.06 -11.38
C CYS A 84 -9.83 -11.59 -11.51
N THR A 85 -8.92 -12.28 -10.80
CA THR A 85 -9.00 -13.73 -10.66
C THR A 85 -10.25 -14.07 -9.85
N ASN A 86 -11.26 -14.58 -10.56
CA ASN A 86 -12.49 -15.29 -10.14
C ASN A 86 -13.82 -14.53 -9.99
N LYS A 87 -14.81 -15.13 -10.67
CA LYS A 87 -16.25 -14.82 -10.71
C LYS A 87 -17.04 -15.48 -9.57
N THR A 88 -16.39 -16.00 -8.53
CA THR A 88 -17.02 -16.75 -7.43
C THR A 88 -16.38 -16.39 -6.10
N MET A 89 -17.19 -16.08 -5.09
CA MET A 89 -16.87 -15.45 -3.79
C MET A 89 -15.87 -16.18 -2.85
N ILE A 90 -15.10 -17.17 -3.32
CA ILE A 90 -14.11 -17.88 -2.52
C ILE A 90 -12.94 -18.20 -3.46
N ASN A 91 -11.79 -17.56 -3.25
CA ASN A 91 -10.69 -17.74 -4.19
C ASN A 91 -10.14 -19.16 -4.15
N THR A 92 -10.39 -19.81 -5.27
CA THR A 92 -9.81 -21.06 -5.70
C THR A 92 -8.52 -20.72 -6.45
N ILE A 93 -7.35 -21.19 -6.01
CA ILE A 93 -6.18 -21.27 -6.88
C ILE A 93 -6.52 -22.26 -7.99
N LEU A 94 -6.54 -21.79 -9.24
CA LEU A 94 -6.90 -22.62 -10.39
C LEU A 94 -5.64 -23.28 -10.95
N HIS A 95 -5.31 -24.47 -10.45
CA HIS A 95 -4.32 -25.32 -11.10
C HIS A 95 -4.99 -26.03 -12.29
N LYS A 96 -4.68 -25.58 -13.52
CA LYS A 96 -5.10 -26.28 -14.73
C LYS A 96 -4.01 -27.28 -15.14
N SER A 97 -4.17 -28.55 -14.77
CA SER A 97 -3.37 -29.64 -15.32
C SER A 97 -4.07 -30.19 -16.59
N VAL A 98 -3.38 -30.17 -17.72
CA VAL A 98 -3.85 -30.84 -18.95
C VAL A 98 -3.18 -32.21 -18.99
N LEU A 99 -3.97 -33.27 -18.83
CA LEU A 99 -3.49 -34.63 -19.08
C LEU A 99 -3.38 -34.85 -20.60
N GLN A 100 -2.28 -35.45 -21.04
CA GLN A 100 -2.20 -36.05 -22.38
C GLN A 100 -3.16 -37.23 -22.43
N ASN A 101 -4.39 -36.99 -22.89
CA ASN A 101 -5.33 -37.94 -23.56
C ASN A 101 -6.75 -37.36 -23.78
N GLY A 102 -6.91 -36.03 -23.87
CA GLY A 102 -8.16 -35.41 -24.36
C GLY A 102 -9.20 -35.05 -23.30
N ASP A 103 -9.10 -35.58 -22.08
CA ASP A 103 -9.95 -35.17 -20.97
C ASP A 103 -9.33 -34.01 -20.18
N THR A 104 -10.02 -32.87 -20.14
CA THR A 104 -9.59 -31.71 -19.37
C THR A 104 -10.11 -31.83 -17.94
N ILE A 105 -9.25 -32.21 -17.00
CA ILE A 105 -9.56 -32.09 -15.56
C ILE A 105 -9.27 -30.65 -15.13
N THR A 106 -10.25 -29.98 -14.53
CA THR A 106 -10.03 -28.67 -13.88
C THR A 106 -9.91 -28.91 -12.39
N GLU A 107 -8.69 -28.89 -11.88
CA GLU A 107 -8.43 -28.94 -10.44
C GLU A 107 -8.64 -27.53 -9.84
N ARG A 108 -9.33 -27.51 -8.70
CA ARG A 108 -9.72 -26.28 -7.99
C ARG A 108 -9.21 -26.40 -6.57
N GLU A 109 -8.12 -25.71 -6.26
CA GLU A 109 -7.60 -25.65 -4.90
C GLU A 109 -8.27 -24.49 -4.17
N ILE A 110 -9.08 -24.77 -3.15
CA ILE A 110 -9.67 -23.72 -2.31
C ILE A 110 -8.63 -23.37 -1.25
N CYS A 111 -8.09 -22.16 -1.31
CA CYS A 111 -7.23 -21.64 -0.26
C CYS A 111 -8.04 -20.71 0.65
N ILE A 112 -7.74 -20.74 1.94
CA ILE A 112 -8.32 -19.83 2.95
C ILE A 112 -7.14 -19.10 3.58
N GLY A 113 -7.19 -17.77 3.60
CA GLY A 113 -6.18 -16.96 4.29
C GLY A 113 -6.24 -17.18 5.80
N THR A 114 -5.10 -17.52 6.41
CA THR A 114 -4.95 -17.72 7.87
C THR A 114 -4.26 -16.54 8.57
N ASP A 115 -3.96 -15.49 7.81
CA ASP A 115 -3.22 -14.29 8.21
C ASP A 115 -4.08 -13.21 8.88
N GLY A 116 -5.40 -13.42 8.90
CA GLY A 116 -6.34 -12.53 9.54
C GLY A 116 -6.67 -11.27 8.73
N ILE A 117 -6.48 -11.24 7.41
CA ILE A 117 -6.99 -10.15 6.58
C ILE A 117 -7.70 -10.67 5.32
N THR A 118 -8.88 -10.13 5.04
CA THR A 118 -9.54 -10.28 3.74
C THR A 118 -9.68 -8.92 3.08
N VAL A 119 -9.36 -8.85 1.80
CA VAL A 119 -9.54 -7.67 0.97
C VAL A 119 -10.58 -8.02 -0.08
N ALA A 120 -11.64 -7.23 -0.17
CA ALA A 120 -12.72 -7.42 -1.13
C ALA A 120 -13.00 -6.11 -1.85
N GLY A 121 -13.57 -6.15 -3.04
CA GLY A 121 -13.87 -4.92 -3.76
C GLY A 121 -14.56 -5.14 -5.10
N GLU A 122 -14.78 -4.03 -5.78
CA GLU A 122 -15.39 -4.01 -7.09
C GLU A 122 -14.82 -2.87 -7.94
N ILE A 123 -14.73 -3.12 -9.25
CA ILE A 123 -14.36 -2.13 -10.24
C ILE A 123 -15.51 -1.99 -11.23
N GLN A 124 -15.97 -0.77 -11.45
CA GLN A 124 -17.00 -0.44 -12.41
C GLN A 124 -16.39 0.21 -13.66
N PHE A 125 -16.60 -0.40 -14.81
CA PHE A 125 -16.19 0.11 -16.12
C PHE A 125 -17.37 0.14 -17.08
N ALA A 126 -17.74 1.32 -17.58
CA ALA A 126 -18.82 1.47 -18.57
C ALA A 126 -20.11 0.73 -18.12
N GLY A 127 -20.45 0.84 -16.84
CA GLY A 127 -21.60 0.16 -16.22
C GLY A 127 -21.43 -1.35 -15.93
N GLN A 128 -20.31 -1.98 -16.27
CA GLN A 128 -20.01 -3.36 -15.87
C GLN A 128 -19.27 -3.38 -14.53
N ILE A 129 -19.78 -4.18 -13.58
CA ILE A 129 -19.17 -4.37 -12.27
C ILE A 129 -18.33 -5.65 -12.29
N LYS A 130 -17.06 -5.54 -11.88
CA LYS A 130 -16.11 -6.64 -11.74
C LYS A 130 -15.73 -6.79 -10.27
N PRO A 131 -16.32 -7.73 -9.52
CA PRO A 131 -15.93 -7.97 -8.14
C PRO A 131 -14.56 -8.66 -8.07
N PHE A 132 -13.86 -8.49 -6.97
CA PHE A 132 -12.62 -9.20 -6.63
C PHE A 132 -12.52 -9.41 -5.12
N GLN A 133 -11.74 -10.41 -4.72
CA GLN A 133 -11.40 -10.68 -3.33
C GLN A 133 -10.04 -11.37 -3.27
N PHE A 134 -9.24 -11.12 -2.23
CA PHE A 134 -7.97 -11.81 -1.96
C PHE A 134 -7.58 -11.66 -0.47
N TRP A 135 -6.53 -12.35 -0.03
CA TRP A 135 -5.90 -12.22 1.30
C TRP A 135 -4.38 -12.22 1.14
N SER A 136 -3.67 -11.58 2.08
CA SER A 136 -2.21 -11.29 2.08
C SER A 136 -1.50 -11.59 0.77
N PRO A 137 -1.65 -10.71 -0.22
CA PRO A 137 -1.10 -10.95 -1.53
C PRO A 137 0.43 -11.02 -1.43
N ARG A 138 1.01 -11.99 -2.14
CA ARG A 138 2.47 -12.15 -2.17
C ARG A 138 3.09 -10.94 -2.86
N LYS A 139 4.27 -10.53 -2.38
CA LYS A 139 5.07 -9.50 -3.03
C LYS A 139 5.24 -9.82 -4.53
N ASN A 140 5.03 -8.80 -5.36
CA ASN A 140 5.05 -8.88 -6.84
C ASN A 140 3.83 -9.57 -7.50
N ASP A 141 2.78 -9.92 -6.75
CA ASP A 141 1.47 -10.25 -7.34
C ASP A 141 0.71 -8.96 -7.70
N LYS A 142 -0.17 -9.02 -8.70
CA LYS A 142 -1.05 -7.90 -9.08
C LYS A 142 -1.94 -7.45 -7.93
N ASN A 143 -2.38 -8.36 -7.08
CA ASN A 143 -3.12 -7.99 -5.87
C ASN A 143 -2.24 -7.16 -4.90
N HIS A 144 -0.95 -7.48 -4.79
CA HIS A 144 -0.01 -6.72 -3.95
C HIS A 144 0.31 -5.36 -4.56
N GLU A 145 0.51 -5.30 -5.88
CA GLU A 145 0.68 -4.04 -6.63
C GLU A 145 -0.55 -3.12 -6.46
N LEU A 146 -1.77 -3.67 -6.52
CA LEU A 146 -3.00 -2.92 -6.28
C LEU A 146 -3.02 -2.30 -4.88
N VAL A 147 -2.77 -3.10 -3.84
CA VAL A 147 -2.79 -2.60 -2.47
C VAL A 147 -1.66 -1.57 -2.26
N ALA A 148 -0.44 -1.83 -2.76
CA ALA A 148 0.67 -0.89 -2.69
C ALA A 148 0.34 0.46 -3.34
N LEU A 149 -0.30 0.42 -4.52
CA LEU A 149 -0.75 1.61 -5.22
C LEU A 149 -1.74 2.40 -4.35
N LEU A 150 -2.76 1.75 -3.82
CA LEU A 150 -3.79 2.40 -2.99
C LEU A 150 -3.22 2.99 -1.69
N PHE A 151 -2.28 2.30 -1.03
CA PHE A 151 -1.60 2.86 0.14
C PHE A 151 -0.72 4.06 -0.22
N SER A 152 -0.10 4.07 -1.40
CA SER A 152 0.58 5.26 -1.90
C SER A 152 -0.39 6.43 -2.10
N LEU A 153 -1.57 6.21 -2.68
CA LEU A 153 -2.61 7.25 -2.80
C LEU A 153 -3.03 7.79 -1.44
N MET A 154 -3.39 6.88 -0.53
CA MET A 154 -3.87 7.19 0.80
C MET A 154 -2.83 7.99 1.59
N ASN A 155 -1.57 7.54 1.61
CA ASN A 155 -0.49 8.23 2.33
C ASN A 155 -0.18 9.63 1.79
N ASN A 156 -0.44 9.88 0.50
CA ASN A 156 -0.22 11.19 -0.12
C ASN A 156 -1.40 12.16 0.03
N SER A 157 -2.61 11.64 0.28
CA SER A 157 -3.85 12.43 0.22
C SER A 157 -4.56 12.58 1.56
N LEU A 158 -4.38 11.60 2.46
CA LEU A 158 -5.06 11.54 3.75
C LEU A 158 -4.11 11.99 4.85
N THR A 159 -4.50 13.04 5.58
CA THR A 159 -3.66 13.69 6.59
C THR A 159 -4.24 13.60 8.01
N ASP A 160 -5.47 13.11 8.16
CA ASP A 160 -6.07 12.92 9.46
C ASP A 160 -5.26 11.90 10.28
N THR A 161 -4.85 12.30 11.48
CA THR A 161 -3.96 11.49 12.32
C THR A 161 -4.57 10.13 12.66
N VAL A 162 -5.89 10.04 12.86
CA VAL A 162 -6.57 8.78 13.20
C VAL A 162 -6.57 7.86 11.99
N ILE A 163 -6.83 8.39 10.79
CA ILE A 163 -6.76 7.65 9.53
C ILE A 163 -5.33 7.14 9.27
N VAL A 164 -4.33 8.02 9.39
CA VAL A 164 -2.93 7.66 9.18
C VAL A 164 -2.51 6.56 10.16
N ASN A 165 -2.93 6.65 11.42
CA ASN A 165 -2.64 5.61 12.40
C ASN A 165 -3.33 4.27 12.07
N TYR A 166 -4.56 4.31 11.58
CA TYR A 166 -5.25 3.11 11.11
C TYR A 166 -4.52 2.48 9.91
N GLN A 167 -4.13 3.29 8.92
CA GLN A 167 -3.41 2.84 7.73
C GLN A 167 -2.09 2.17 8.10
N GLU A 168 -1.28 2.79 8.95
CA GLU A 168 -0.01 2.22 9.40
C GLU A 168 -0.17 0.86 10.10
N ARG A 169 -1.30 0.64 10.79
CA ARG A 169 -1.63 -0.67 11.38
C ARG A 169 -2.07 -1.67 10.32
N LEU A 170 -2.85 -1.23 9.35
CA LEU A 170 -3.31 -2.06 8.24
C LEU A 170 -2.17 -2.47 7.30
N GLU A 171 -1.19 -1.59 7.08
CA GLU A 171 0.01 -1.86 6.26
C GLU A 171 0.81 -3.05 6.77
N GLN A 172 0.76 -3.36 8.07
CA GLN A 172 1.51 -4.48 8.66
C GLN A 172 1.05 -5.85 8.16
N TYR A 173 -0.16 -5.95 7.62
CA TYR A 173 -0.66 -7.17 7.00
C TYR A 173 -0.08 -7.42 5.60
N PHE A 174 0.59 -6.42 5.02
CA PHE A 174 1.14 -6.49 3.68
C PHE A 174 2.68 -6.42 3.72
N ASP A 175 3.34 -7.10 2.79
CA ASP A 175 4.80 -7.07 2.68
C ASP A 175 5.28 -5.76 2.02
N PHE A 176 5.20 -4.66 2.78
CA PHE A 176 5.74 -3.34 2.43
C PHE A 176 7.10 -3.06 3.06
N GLY A 177 7.63 -4.00 3.85
CA GLY A 177 8.94 -3.91 4.48
C GLY A 177 8.91 -3.38 5.92
N LEU A 178 9.85 -2.49 6.24
CA LEU A 178 10.24 -2.15 7.61
C LEU A 178 9.22 -1.31 8.39
N GLY A 179 8.19 -0.74 7.76
CA GLY A 179 7.32 0.24 8.42
C GLY A 179 8.08 1.53 8.74
N LEU A 180 8.90 1.99 7.79
CA LEU A 180 9.75 3.16 7.92
C LEU A 180 9.43 4.15 6.81
N LYS A 181 9.10 5.40 7.17
CA LYS A 181 8.87 6.48 6.21
C LYS A 181 9.56 7.77 6.62
N LYS A 182 10.00 8.55 5.65
CA LYS A 182 10.55 9.89 5.88
C LYS A 182 9.40 10.88 5.98
N ILE A 183 9.41 11.71 7.03
CA ILE A 183 8.37 12.71 7.30
C ILE A 183 8.84 14.11 6.88
N SER A 184 10.10 14.45 7.14
CA SER A 184 10.65 15.76 6.81
C SER A 184 12.16 15.71 6.59
N ASP A 185 12.66 16.64 5.79
CA ASP A 185 14.08 16.92 5.61
C ASP A 185 14.64 17.94 6.61
N LYS A 186 13.76 18.82 7.15
CA LYS A 186 14.14 19.95 8.00
C LYS A 186 13.06 20.21 9.07
N PRO A 187 13.25 19.75 10.32
CA PRO A 187 14.32 18.85 10.76
C PRO A 187 14.24 17.48 10.07
N LEU A 188 15.35 16.75 10.01
CA LEU A 188 15.36 15.42 9.42
C LEU A 188 14.57 14.46 10.33
N GLN A 189 13.43 14.02 9.85
CA GLN A 189 12.49 13.23 10.62
C GLN A 189 12.02 12.02 9.83
N TYR A 190 12.02 10.87 10.51
CA TYR A 190 11.46 9.62 10.03
C TYR A 190 10.37 9.16 10.99
N LYS A 191 9.53 8.24 10.55
CA LYS A 191 8.57 7.52 11.37
C LYS A 191 8.81 6.03 11.23
N LEU A 192 8.94 5.36 12.37
CA LEU A 192 9.05 3.90 12.48
C LEU A 192 7.77 3.38 13.16
N TYR A 193 7.05 2.50 12.49
CA TYR A 193 5.76 1.97 12.94
C TYR A 193 5.65 0.46 12.71
N GLY A 194 4.70 -0.15 13.42
CA GLY A 194 4.54 -1.59 13.48
C GLY A 194 5.58 -2.29 14.35
N GLY A 195 5.65 -3.61 14.22
CA GLY A 195 6.62 -4.45 14.92
C GLY A 195 7.88 -4.73 14.11
N ILE A 196 9.01 -4.85 14.82
CA ILE A 196 10.28 -5.32 14.23
C ILE A 196 10.45 -6.81 14.51
N SER A 197 10.45 -7.58 13.42
CA SER A 197 10.74 -9.00 13.38
C SER A 197 12.16 -9.27 12.87
N GLU A 198 12.64 -10.49 13.07
CA GLU A 198 14.00 -10.92 12.67
C GLU A 198 14.30 -10.69 11.18
N ASP A 199 13.34 -10.94 10.30
CA ASP A 199 13.46 -10.71 8.86
C ASP A 199 13.62 -9.23 8.48
N LYS A 200 13.21 -8.30 9.35
CA LYS A 200 13.32 -6.86 9.15
C LYS A 200 14.60 -6.25 9.74
N SER A 201 15.29 -6.97 10.62
CA SER A 201 16.50 -6.50 11.33
C SER A 201 17.58 -5.95 10.39
N LYS A 202 17.93 -6.68 9.35
CA LYS A 202 18.95 -6.27 8.37
C LYS A 202 18.56 -4.98 7.62
N GLN A 203 17.28 -4.80 7.33
CA GLN A 203 16.80 -3.57 6.68
C GLN A 203 16.90 -2.37 7.64
N LEU A 204 16.59 -2.59 8.92
CA LEU A 204 16.67 -1.59 9.97
C LEU A 204 18.11 -1.13 10.22
N LEU A 205 19.05 -2.07 10.38
CA LEU A 205 20.47 -1.77 10.58
C LEU A 205 21.04 -0.98 9.40
N ASN A 206 20.79 -1.45 8.16
CA ASN A 206 21.22 -0.74 6.94
C ASN A 206 20.58 0.65 6.79
N PHE A 207 19.41 0.89 7.39
CA PHE A 207 18.85 2.23 7.47
C PHE A 207 19.63 3.11 8.45
N PHE A 208 19.90 2.60 9.66
CA PHE A 208 20.63 3.34 10.68
C PHE A 208 22.05 3.68 10.27
N GLU A 209 22.78 2.75 9.63
CA GLU A 209 24.12 3.00 9.09
C GLU A 209 24.19 4.18 8.11
N LYS A 210 23.08 4.45 7.41
CA LYS A 210 22.98 5.54 6.41
C LYS A 210 22.58 6.88 7.01
N LEU A 211 22.24 6.93 8.31
CA LEU A 211 21.86 8.17 8.95
C LEU A 211 23.06 9.12 9.06
N PRO A 212 22.85 10.44 8.92
CA PRO A 212 23.92 11.40 9.13
C PRO A 212 24.34 11.42 10.60
N LYS A 213 25.62 11.17 10.89
CA LYS A 213 26.17 11.17 12.26
C LYS A 213 26.28 12.58 12.87
N ASN A 214 26.30 13.62 12.04
CA ASN A 214 26.54 15.02 12.43
C ASN A 214 25.31 15.93 12.31
N LYS A 215 24.10 15.37 12.19
CA LYS A 215 22.85 16.13 12.11
C LYS A 215 21.83 15.58 13.09
N TYR A 216 20.96 16.46 13.58
CA TYR A 216 19.80 16.04 14.35
C TYR A 216 18.87 15.18 13.49
N VAL A 217 18.58 13.98 13.97
CA VAL A 217 17.65 13.03 13.36
C VAL A 217 16.59 12.69 14.39
N TYR A 218 15.32 12.76 13.99
CA TYR A 218 14.19 12.43 14.86
C TYR A 218 13.45 11.21 14.31
N ILE A 219 13.22 10.20 15.15
CA ILE A 219 12.46 9.00 14.80
C ILE A 219 11.15 9.03 15.58
N ASP A 220 10.06 9.30 14.89
CA ASP A 220 8.69 9.25 15.42
C ASP A 220 8.27 7.78 15.60
N MET A 221 7.91 7.42 16.84
CA MET A 221 7.55 6.05 17.24
C MET A 221 6.09 5.96 17.74
N SER A 222 5.20 6.83 17.25
CA SER A 222 3.82 6.90 17.76
C SER A 222 3.02 5.61 17.57
N ASN A 223 3.30 4.86 16.50
CA ASN A 223 2.66 3.57 16.17
C ASN A 223 3.64 2.41 16.13
N PHE A 224 4.75 2.53 16.85
CA PHE A 224 5.67 1.42 17.03
C PHE A 224 5.06 0.42 18.02
N GLU A 225 4.94 -0.83 17.59
CA GLU A 225 4.33 -1.92 18.35
C GLU A 225 5.37 -2.76 19.13
N GLY A 226 6.64 -2.36 19.04
CA GLY A 226 7.72 -2.96 19.82
C GLY A 226 8.69 -3.76 18.97
N MET A 227 9.67 -4.32 19.67
CA MET A 227 10.71 -5.18 19.12
C MET A 227 11.07 -6.29 20.10
N GLY A 228 11.54 -7.40 19.57
CA GLY A 228 12.15 -8.48 20.37
C GLY A 228 13.36 -7.97 21.15
N THR A 229 13.65 -8.60 22.29
CA THR A 229 14.80 -8.24 23.17
C THR A 229 16.15 -8.42 22.48
N MET A 230 16.22 -9.25 21.43
CA MET A 230 17.44 -9.44 20.64
C MET A 230 17.92 -8.17 19.93
N PHE A 231 17.07 -7.15 19.77
CA PHE A 231 17.41 -5.88 19.10
C PHE A 231 17.78 -4.76 20.08
N ASP A 232 17.78 -5.05 21.38
CA ASP A 232 18.04 -4.03 22.40
C ASP A 232 19.47 -3.47 22.23
N ASP A 233 20.47 -4.34 22.01
CA ASP A 233 21.87 -3.95 21.76
C ASP A 233 22.03 -3.13 20.48
N ASP A 234 21.35 -3.52 19.38
CA ASP A 234 21.40 -2.80 18.10
C ASP A 234 20.91 -1.35 18.23
N PHE A 235 19.83 -1.13 18.99
CA PHE A 235 19.28 0.21 19.22
C PHE A 235 20.19 1.06 20.11
N LEU A 236 20.83 0.44 21.11
CA LEU A 236 21.78 1.11 21.97
C LEU A 236 23.01 1.57 21.17
N GLU A 237 23.64 0.66 20.44
CA GLU A 237 24.82 0.93 19.62
C GLU A 237 24.55 2.07 18.63
N VAL A 238 23.45 2.00 17.89
CA VAL A 238 23.06 3.07 16.95
C VAL A 238 22.86 4.41 17.66
N THR A 239 22.22 4.42 18.83
CA THR A 239 21.95 5.67 19.56
C THR A 239 23.23 6.32 20.11
N GLU A 240 24.22 5.49 20.50
CA GLU A 240 25.54 5.93 20.94
C GLU A 240 26.40 6.43 19.78
N GLU A 241 26.41 5.72 18.64
CA GLU A 241 27.11 6.13 17.43
C GLU A 241 26.55 7.43 16.84
N HIS A 242 25.23 7.59 16.87
CA HIS A 242 24.53 8.75 16.33
C HIS A 242 24.11 9.67 17.47
N LYS A 243 25.05 10.44 18.03
CA LYS A 243 24.84 11.35 19.19
C LYS A 243 23.69 12.37 19.04
N HIS A 244 23.23 12.61 17.82
CA HIS A 244 22.15 13.54 17.50
C HIS A 244 20.84 12.85 17.07
N LEU A 245 20.70 11.55 17.31
CA LEU A 245 19.48 10.77 17.09
C LEU A 245 18.50 10.90 18.28
N PHE A 246 17.25 11.22 18.05
CA PHE A 246 16.23 11.34 19.10
C PHE A 246 15.01 10.49 18.75
N TRP A 247 14.51 9.78 19.73
CA TRP A 247 13.29 8.99 19.65
C TRP A 247 12.15 9.83 20.17
N ILE A 248 11.14 10.12 19.35
CA ILE A 248 10.09 11.08 19.67
C ILE A 248 8.69 10.47 19.59
N LYS A 249 7.75 11.03 20.36
CA LYS A 249 6.34 10.60 20.39
C LYS A 249 6.19 9.10 20.63
N CYS A 250 7.04 8.54 21.49
CA CYS A 250 7.06 7.11 21.72
C CYS A 250 5.72 6.62 22.30
N SER A 251 5.11 5.64 21.64
CA SER A 251 4.00 4.88 22.23
C SER A 251 4.42 4.29 23.58
N PRO A 252 3.48 3.94 24.49
CA PRO A 252 3.84 3.29 25.74
C PRO A 252 4.66 2.00 25.55
N ILE A 253 4.45 1.28 24.44
CA ILE A 253 5.21 0.08 24.10
C ILE A 253 6.61 0.46 23.61
N ALA A 254 6.72 1.45 22.72
CA ALA A 254 7.99 1.95 22.23
C ALA A 254 8.88 2.45 23.37
N LYS A 255 8.31 3.23 24.29
CA LYS A 255 9.03 3.74 25.46
C LYS A 255 9.59 2.60 26.31
N LYS A 256 8.78 1.57 26.59
CA LYS A 256 9.24 0.37 27.31
C LYS A 256 10.36 -0.36 26.57
N SER A 257 10.28 -0.48 25.24
CA SER A 257 11.34 -1.10 24.44
C SER A 257 12.65 -0.32 24.51
N LEU A 258 12.59 1.02 24.40
CA LEU A 258 13.78 1.89 24.49
C LEU A 258 14.38 1.91 25.89
N GLU A 259 13.55 1.94 26.94
CA GLU A 259 14.02 1.87 28.34
C GLU A 259 14.68 0.54 28.65
N ARG A 260 14.14 -0.58 28.12
CA ARG A 260 14.73 -1.91 28.24
C ARG A 260 16.08 -2.01 27.52
N ALA A 261 16.20 -1.36 26.37
CA ALA A 261 17.46 -1.22 25.63
C ALA A 261 18.43 -0.20 26.23
N GLU A 262 18.17 0.28 27.46
CA GLU A 262 19.04 1.20 28.21
C GLU A 262 19.29 2.55 27.50
N ILE A 263 18.39 2.95 26.60
CA ILE A 263 18.49 4.23 25.91
C ILE A 263 18.31 5.37 26.92
N ALA A 264 19.29 6.27 26.97
CA ALA A 264 19.29 7.40 27.89
C ALA A 264 18.01 8.25 27.76
N SER A 265 17.38 8.58 28.88
CA SER A 265 16.08 9.26 28.92
C SER A 265 16.08 10.64 28.24
N ASN A 266 17.22 11.32 28.16
CA ASN A 266 17.36 12.58 27.43
C ASN A 266 17.34 12.42 25.90
N ARG A 267 17.37 11.18 25.39
CA ARG A 267 17.22 10.83 23.96
C ARG A 267 15.79 10.41 23.60
N ILE A 268 14.89 10.33 24.58
CA ILE A 268 13.48 9.95 24.43
C ILE A 268 12.61 11.17 24.74
N GLN A 269 11.81 11.64 23.78
CA GLN A 269 10.99 12.87 23.89
C GLN A 269 9.49 12.62 23.66
#